data_AF-A0A9E1J2H7-F1
#
_entry.id   AF-A0A9E1J2H7-F1
#
_cell.length_a   1.000
_cell.length_b   1.000
_cell.length_c   1.000
_cell.angle_alpha   90.00
_cell.angle_beta   90.00
_cell.angle_gamma   90.00
#
_symmetry.space_group_name_H-M   'P 1'
#
loop_
_entity.id
_entity.type
_entity.pdbx_description
1 polymer ?
#
loop_
_entity_poly.entity_id
_entity_poly.type
_entity_poly.pdbx_seq_one_letter_code
_entity_poly.pdbx_strand_id
1 'polypeptide(L)'
;MSETPQSKADAFAALHAGPDIFVMPNPWDIGSTQILTGMGFKALATTSAGYAFSRGRMDGVIGRDEMLAHVTEIVDATDLPVTADLENGYGDSPEAAGETIRLATLTGLAGGSIEDYTPHDGGKIYDMSLATDRV
;
A
#
# COMPACT_ATOMS: atom_id res chain seq x y z
N MET A 1 -2.72 -15.32 20.02
CA MET A 1 -2.91 -13.89 20.32
C MET A 1 -3.06 -13.21 18.98
N SER A 2 -4.05 -12.34 18.77
CA SER A 2 -4.14 -11.63 17.49
C SER A 2 -2.90 -10.75 17.31
N GLU A 3 -2.32 -10.72 16.12
CA GLU A 3 -1.20 -9.82 15.83
C GLU A 3 -1.65 -8.36 15.94
N THR A 4 -0.77 -7.49 16.44
CA THR A 4 -1.03 -6.04 16.49
C THR A 4 -0.47 -5.39 15.22
N PRO A 5 -0.92 -4.17 14.85
CA PRO A 5 -0.32 -3.44 13.73
C PRO A 5 1.19 -3.27 13.88
N GLN A 6 1.68 -3.02 15.10
CA GLN A 6 3.12 -2.91 15.37
C GLN A 6 3.84 -4.25 15.14
N SER A 7 3.30 -5.38 15.59
CA SER A 7 3.97 -6.67 15.38
C SER A 7 4.05 -7.04 13.89
N LYS A 8 3.02 -6.70 13.10
CA LYS A 8 3.05 -6.90 11.64
C LYS A 8 4.11 -6.00 10.97
N ALA A 9 4.23 -4.74 11.39
CA ALA A 9 5.27 -3.83 10.90
C ALA A 9 6.69 -4.33 11.24
N ASP A 10 6.91 -4.78 12.48
CA ASP A 10 8.20 -5.33 12.91
C ASP A 10 8.55 -6.60 12.13
N ALA A 11 7.58 -7.48 11.91
CA ALA A 11 7.74 -8.69 11.10
C ALA A 11 8.11 -8.35 9.64
N PHE A 12 7.46 -7.34 9.05
CA PHE A 12 7.77 -6.88 7.70
C PHE A 12 9.18 -6.27 7.60
N ALA A 13 9.59 -5.47 8.58
CA ALA A 13 10.96 -4.93 8.65
C ALA A 13 12.00 -6.05 8.77
N ALA A 14 11.71 -7.09 9.55
CA ALA A 14 12.59 -8.25 9.69
C ALA A 14 12.76 -9.04 8.38
N LEU A 15 11.72 -9.10 7.52
CA LEU A 15 11.85 -9.72 6.20
C LEU A 15 12.88 -9.00 5.31
N HIS A 16 12.99 -7.68 5.41
CA HIS A 16 13.96 -6.89 4.65
C HIS A 16 15.37 -6.93 5.23
N ALA A 17 15.48 -6.97 6.57
CA ALA A 17 16.76 -7.05 7.25
C ALA A 17 17.39 -8.45 7.20
N GLY A 18 16.60 -9.46 6.84
CA GLY A 18 17.05 -10.84 6.70
C GLY A 18 17.98 -11.05 5.49
N PRO A 19 18.73 -12.17 5.46
CA PRO A 19 19.64 -12.49 4.36
C PRO A 19 18.92 -13.02 3.10
N ASP A 20 17.64 -13.40 3.22
CA ASP A 20 16.88 -14.05 2.16
C ASP A 20 16.06 -13.05 1.35
N ILE A 21 15.95 -13.28 0.04
CA ILE A 21 14.95 -12.62 -0.80
C ILE A 21 13.59 -13.25 -0.50
N PHE A 22 12.56 -12.42 -0.37
CA PHE A 22 11.18 -12.89 -0.29
C PHE A 22 10.35 -12.29 -1.43
N VAL A 23 9.30 -13.01 -1.83
CA VAL A 23 8.34 -12.55 -2.84
C VAL A 23 7.13 -11.97 -2.11
N MET A 24 6.68 -10.80 -2.57
CA MET A 24 5.51 -10.09 -2.06
C MET A 24 4.51 -9.91 -3.21
N PRO A 25 3.52 -10.79 -3.36
CA PRO A 25 2.54 -10.72 -4.43
C PRO A 25 1.46 -9.66 -4.14
N ASN A 26 0.75 -9.25 -5.20
CA ASN A 26 -0.24 -8.19 -5.12
C ASN A 26 -1.69 -8.68 -5.30
N PRO A 27 -2.44 -9.00 -4.23
CA PRO A 27 -3.88 -9.20 -4.33
C PRO A 27 -4.63 -7.90 -4.65
N TRP A 28 -5.81 -8.03 -5.24
CA TRP A 28 -6.71 -6.91 -5.56
C TRP A 28 -8.13 -7.10 -4.99
N ASP A 29 -8.37 -8.19 -4.26
CA ASP A 29 -9.62 -8.47 -3.54
C ASP A 29 -9.39 -9.44 -2.36
N ILE A 30 -10.46 -9.72 -1.59
CA ILE A 30 -10.42 -10.65 -0.45
C ILE A 30 -10.07 -12.08 -0.90
N GLY A 31 -10.58 -12.53 -2.04
CA GLY A 31 -10.39 -13.90 -2.51
C GLY A 31 -8.94 -14.19 -2.88
N SER A 32 -8.32 -13.31 -3.67
CA SER A 32 -6.90 -13.36 -4.02
C SER A 32 -6.01 -13.23 -2.78
N THR A 33 -6.37 -12.39 -1.82
CA THR A 33 -5.68 -12.30 -0.52
C THR A 33 -5.65 -13.64 0.21
N GLN A 34 -6.80 -14.30 0.38
CA GLN A 34 -6.88 -15.58 1.09
C GLN A 34 -6.11 -16.69 0.36
N ILE A 35 -6.19 -16.72 -0.98
CA ILE A 35 -5.43 -17.69 -1.79
C ILE A 35 -3.94 -17.51 -1.58
N LEU A 36 -3.42 -16.28 -1.70
CA LEU A 36 -2.00 -16.00 -1.55
C LEU A 36 -1.52 -16.27 -0.10
N THR A 37 -2.31 -15.92 0.91
CA THR A 37 -2.03 -16.32 2.30
C THR A 37 -1.91 -17.84 2.44
N GLY A 38 -2.86 -18.59 1.87
CA GLY A 38 -2.85 -20.06 1.90
C GLY A 38 -1.68 -20.69 1.14
N MET A 39 -1.10 -19.99 0.17
CA MET A 39 0.10 -20.41 -0.55
C MET A 39 1.40 -20.22 0.26
N GLY A 40 1.34 -19.57 1.43
CA GLY A 40 2.47 -19.44 2.34
C GLY A 40 3.41 -18.26 2.04
N PHE A 41 2.93 -17.23 1.33
CA PHE A 41 3.66 -15.97 1.21
C PHE A 41 3.86 -15.32 2.59
N LYS A 42 4.93 -14.55 2.75
CA LYS A 42 5.31 -13.94 4.04
C LYS A 42 4.74 -12.53 4.25
N ALA A 43 4.37 -11.86 3.17
CA ALA A 43 3.79 -10.52 3.15
C ALA A 43 3.03 -10.33 1.84
N LEU A 44 2.11 -9.36 1.81
CA LEU A 44 1.34 -8.97 0.62
C LEU A 44 1.46 -7.46 0.40
N ALA A 45 1.24 -7.00 -0.82
CA ALA A 45 1.10 -5.58 -1.13
C ALA A 45 -0.17 -5.33 -1.93
N THR A 46 -0.93 -4.27 -1.68
CA THR A 46 -2.04 -3.94 -2.59
C THR A 46 -1.51 -3.49 -3.96
N THR A 47 -2.41 -3.29 -4.92
CA THR A 47 -2.10 -2.72 -6.24
C THR A 47 -3.20 -1.75 -6.65
N SER A 48 -2.85 -0.49 -6.93
CA SER A 48 -3.81 0.52 -7.40
C SER A 48 -4.47 0.09 -8.71
N ALA A 49 -3.65 -0.32 -9.69
CA ALA A 49 -4.09 -0.81 -10.98
C ALA A 49 -5.02 -2.03 -10.86
N GLY A 50 -4.59 -3.06 -10.12
CA GLY A 50 -5.38 -4.30 -9.98
C GLY A 50 -6.75 -4.02 -9.36
N TYR A 51 -6.80 -3.18 -8.31
CA TYR A 51 -8.05 -2.76 -7.71
C TYR A 51 -8.91 -1.97 -8.72
N ALA A 52 -8.35 -0.95 -9.37
CA ALA A 52 -9.09 -0.12 -10.33
C ALA A 52 -9.69 -0.95 -11.48
N PHE A 53 -8.92 -1.88 -12.05
CA PHE A 53 -9.39 -2.75 -13.13
C PHE A 53 -10.52 -3.68 -12.68
N SER A 54 -10.47 -4.19 -11.44
CA SER A 54 -11.56 -4.99 -10.87
C SER A 54 -12.89 -4.22 -10.80
N ARG A 55 -12.83 -2.88 -10.75
CA ARG A 55 -13.98 -1.97 -10.73
C ARG A 55 -14.34 -1.43 -12.12
N GLY A 56 -13.67 -1.88 -13.18
CA GLY A 56 -13.87 -1.39 -14.54
C GLY A 56 -13.41 0.07 -14.74
N ARG A 57 -12.44 0.52 -13.93
CA ARG A 57 -11.87 1.88 -13.97
C ARG A 57 -10.42 1.82 -14.43
N MET A 58 -9.93 2.94 -14.96
CA MET A 58 -8.50 3.10 -15.26
C MET A 58 -7.71 3.26 -13.97
N ASP A 59 -6.41 2.96 -14.03
CA ASP A 59 -5.52 3.22 -12.92
C ASP A 59 -5.41 4.72 -12.59
N GLY A 60 -5.07 5.07 -11.36
CA GLY A 60 -4.92 6.45 -10.88
C GLY A 60 -6.21 7.27 -10.74
N VAL A 61 -7.40 6.71 -11.01
CA VAL A 61 -8.68 7.42 -10.80
C VAL A 61 -9.37 7.07 -9.48
N ILE A 62 -8.84 6.11 -8.71
CA ILE A 62 -9.37 5.74 -7.40
C ILE A 62 -8.99 6.83 -6.40
N GLY A 63 -9.95 7.28 -5.61
CA GLY A 63 -9.70 8.30 -4.58
C GLY A 63 -9.14 7.68 -3.30
N ARG A 64 -8.47 8.50 -2.47
CA ARG A 64 -7.86 8.08 -1.20
C ARG A 64 -8.80 7.28 -0.31
N ASP A 65 -9.99 7.81 -0.05
CA ASP A 65 -10.94 7.19 0.89
C ASP A 65 -11.44 5.84 0.37
N GLU A 66 -11.64 5.72 -0.94
CA GLU A 66 -12.01 4.46 -1.60
C GLU A 66 -10.85 3.44 -1.52
N MET A 67 -9.61 3.86 -1.77
CA MET A 67 -8.45 2.98 -1.62
C MET A 67 -8.24 2.53 -0.18
N LEU A 68 -8.35 3.44 0.80
CA LEU A 68 -8.18 3.08 2.21
C LEU A 68 -9.24 2.09 2.69
N ALA A 69 -10.48 2.23 2.21
CA ALA A 69 -11.52 1.24 2.47
C ALA A 69 -11.15 -0.14 1.89
N HIS A 70 -10.67 -0.18 0.65
CA HIS A 70 -10.19 -1.41 0.03
C HIS A 70 -9.01 -2.03 0.79
N VAL A 71 -8.04 -1.21 1.19
CA VAL A 71 -6.89 -1.64 2.00
C VAL A 71 -7.36 -2.29 3.30
N THR A 72 -8.33 -1.71 4.01
CA THR A 72 -8.91 -2.32 5.21
C THR A 72 -9.49 -3.71 4.93
N GLU A 73 -10.23 -3.88 3.84
CA GLU A 73 -10.76 -5.21 3.45
C GLU A 73 -9.65 -6.24 3.23
N ILE A 74 -8.52 -5.83 2.64
CA ILE A 74 -7.37 -6.71 2.40
C ILE A 74 -6.65 -7.05 3.71
N VAL A 75 -6.40 -6.06 4.57
CA VAL A 75 -5.75 -6.27 5.88
C VAL A 75 -6.58 -7.20 6.76
N ASP A 76 -7.91 -7.02 6.78
CA ASP A 76 -8.81 -7.84 7.59
C ASP A 76 -8.94 -9.30 7.07
N ALA A 77 -8.57 -9.55 5.82
CA ALA A 77 -8.62 -10.87 5.20
C ALA A 77 -7.38 -11.74 5.49
N THR A 78 -6.37 -11.22 6.19
CA THR A 78 -5.12 -11.94 6.46
C THR A 78 -4.41 -11.55 7.75
N ASP A 79 -3.73 -12.51 8.38
CA ASP A 79 -2.82 -12.25 9.49
C ASP A 79 -1.42 -11.81 9.02
N LEU A 80 -1.12 -11.87 7.72
CA LEU A 80 0.17 -11.44 7.17
C LEU A 80 0.35 -9.91 7.28
N PRO A 81 1.60 -9.42 7.30
CA PRO A 81 1.90 -8.02 7.00
C PRO A 81 1.45 -7.65 5.59
N VAL A 82 0.72 -6.54 5.49
CA VAL A 82 0.26 -5.97 4.22
C VAL A 82 0.85 -4.58 4.06
N THR A 83 1.39 -4.26 2.89
CA THR A 83 1.71 -2.88 2.51
C THR A 83 0.71 -2.34 1.51
N ALA A 84 0.46 -1.03 1.51
CA ALA A 84 -0.40 -0.42 0.51
C ALA A 84 0.40 0.30 -0.57
N ASP A 85 -0.05 0.13 -1.80
CA ASP A 85 0.18 1.10 -2.86
C ASP A 85 -0.67 2.35 -2.60
N LEU A 86 -0.02 3.46 -2.23
CA LEU A 86 -0.67 4.73 -1.92
C LEU A 86 -0.42 5.79 -3.00
N GLU A 87 0.02 5.38 -4.19
CA GLU A 87 0.29 6.25 -5.33
C GLU A 87 1.19 7.43 -4.91
N ASN A 88 0.92 8.63 -5.41
CA ASN A 88 1.59 9.86 -4.99
C ASN A 88 1.06 10.42 -3.66
N GLY A 89 0.48 9.61 -2.78
CA GLY A 89 -0.12 10.09 -1.55
C GLY A 89 -1.40 10.91 -1.75
N TYR A 90 -2.06 10.79 -2.91
CA TYR A 90 -3.33 11.44 -3.26
C TYR A 90 -3.30 12.97 -3.21
N GLY A 91 -2.16 13.56 -3.52
CA GLY A 91 -1.97 15.01 -3.67
C GLY A 91 -0.51 15.39 -3.80
N ASP A 92 -0.22 16.55 -4.40
CA ASP A 92 1.15 16.94 -4.71
C ASP A 92 1.94 17.44 -3.50
N SER A 93 1.28 17.97 -2.47
CA SER A 93 1.97 18.58 -1.33
C SER A 93 2.48 17.55 -0.30
N PRO A 94 3.56 17.86 0.45
CA PRO A 94 4.00 17.07 1.59
C PRO A 94 2.89 16.77 2.60
N GLU A 95 2.01 17.74 2.86
CA GLU A 95 0.89 17.58 3.80
C GLU A 95 -0.13 16.56 3.31
N ALA A 96 -0.37 16.49 1.99
CA ALA A 96 -1.26 15.49 1.41
C ALA A 96 -0.69 14.07 1.58
N ALA A 97 0.60 13.89 1.28
CA ALA A 97 1.29 12.61 1.48
C ALA A 97 1.30 12.21 2.97
N GLY A 98 1.65 13.14 3.87
CA GLY A 98 1.64 12.91 5.32
C GLY A 98 0.26 12.56 5.88
N GLU A 99 -0.79 13.23 5.42
CA GLU A 99 -2.17 12.90 5.81
C GLU A 99 -2.60 11.52 5.31
N THR A 100 -2.19 11.16 4.08
CA THR A 100 -2.44 9.82 3.54
C THR A 100 -1.77 8.74 4.39
N ILE A 101 -0.50 8.91 4.76
CA ILE A 101 0.19 7.99 5.65
C ILE A 101 -0.50 7.91 7.02
N ARG A 102 -0.86 9.05 7.61
CA ARG A 102 -1.57 9.10 8.89
C ARG A 102 -2.87 8.29 8.85
N LEU A 103 -3.68 8.47 7.81
CA LEU A 103 -4.93 7.73 7.62
C LEU A 103 -4.67 6.24 7.34
N ALA A 104 -3.66 5.92 6.53
CA ALA A 104 -3.27 4.55 6.23
C ALA A 104 -2.87 3.77 7.50
N THR A 105 -2.23 4.42 8.49
CA THR A 105 -1.90 3.75 9.78
C THR A 105 -3.14 3.22 10.53
N LEU A 106 -4.32 3.79 10.29
CA LEU A 106 -5.57 3.37 10.94
C LEU A 106 -6.15 2.08 10.34
N THR A 107 -5.63 1.61 9.21
CA THR A 107 -6.12 0.42 8.50
C THR A 107 -5.44 -0.88 8.95
N GLY A 108 -4.38 -0.80 9.76
CA GLY A 108 -3.61 -1.97 10.21
C GLY A 108 -2.50 -2.43 9.26
N LEU A 109 -2.18 -1.63 8.23
CA LEU A 109 -1.02 -1.84 7.36
C LEU A 109 0.30 -1.94 8.13
N ALA A 110 1.22 -2.73 7.58
CA ALA A 110 2.61 -2.82 8.00
C ALA A 110 3.53 -1.79 7.30
N GLY A 111 3.06 -1.16 6.22
CA GLY A 111 3.79 -0.14 5.47
C GLY A 111 3.02 0.36 4.25
N GLY A 112 3.65 1.19 3.43
CA GLY A 112 3.12 1.64 2.14
C GLY A 112 4.14 2.40 1.31
N SER A 113 3.86 2.57 0.03
CA SER A 113 4.68 3.34 -0.91
C SER A 113 4.08 4.72 -1.17
N ILE A 114 4.94 5.73 -1.25
CA ILE A 114 4.63 7.05 -1.80
C ILE A 114 5.55 7.27 -2.99
N GLU A 115 4.98 7.48 -4.18
CA GLU A 115 5.76 7.74 -5.38
C GLU A 115 6.02 9.25 -5.60
N ASP A 116 7.00 9.51 -6.45
CA ASP A 116 7.43 10.84 -6.86
C ASP A 116 6.86 11.27 -8.23
N TYR A 117 5.90 10.53 -8.76
CA TYR A 117 5.18 10.87 -9.99
C TYR A 117 3.92 11.69 -9.69
N THR A 118 3.61 12.67 -10.55
CA THR A 118 2.30 13.33 -10.56
C THR A 118 1.62 13.11 -11.91
N PRO A 119 0.34 12.68 -11.92
CA PRO A 119 -0.44 12.59 -13.15
C PRO A 119 -0.88 13.99 -13.65
N HIS A 120 -0.74 15.03 -12.82
CA HIS A 120 -0.99 16.41 -13.23
C HIS A 120 0.13 16.92 -14.16
N ASP A 121 -0.17 17.95 -14.95
CA ASP A 121 0.77 18.57 -15.91
C ASP A 121 1.36 17.60 -16.96
N GLY A 122 0.61 16.56 -17.34
CA GLY A 122 1.01 15.64 -18.42
C GLY A 122 1.92 14.50 -17.96
N GLY A 123 2.02 14.25 -16.66
CA GLY A 123 2.80 13.14 -16.13
C GLY A 123 4.28 13.50 -15.98
N LYS A 124 4.72 13.85 -14.78
CA LYS A 124 6.13 14.16 -14.51
C LYS A 124 6.57 13.63 -13.16
N ILE A 125 7.87 13.45 -13.00
CA ILE A 125 8.50 13.23 -11.70
C ILE A 125 8.65 14.59 -11.02
N TYR A 126 8.36 14.66 -9.71
CA TYR A 126 8.60 15.86 -8.92
C TYR A 126 10.09 16.20 -8.89
N ASP A 127 10.41 17.49 -8.73
CA ASP A 127 11.78 17.89 -8.43
C ASP A 127 12.26 17.24 -7.13
N MET A 128 13.53 16.87 -7.07
CA MET A 128 14.13 16.13 -5.95
C MET A 128 13.82 16.75 -4.58
N SER A 129 13.82 18.08 -4.47
CA SER A 129 13.49 18.75 -3.21
C SER A 129 12.06 18.49 -2.78
N LEU A 130 11.09 18.61 -3.70
CA LEU A 130 9.69 18.34 -3.40
C LEU A 130 9.45 16.86 -3.12
N ALA A 131 10.06 15.97 -3.91
CA ALA A 131 9.97 14.52 -3.68
C ALA A 131 10.49 14.13 -2.28
N THR A 132 11.59 14.75 -1.85
CA THR A 132 12.17 14.52 -0.51
C THR A 132 11.29 15.11 0.59
N ASP A 133 10.75 16.31 0.42
CA ASP A 133 9.88 16.93 1.44
C ASP A 133 8.61 16.10 1.71
N ARG A 134 8.18 15.27 0.75
CA ARG A 134 6.99 14.41 0.84
C ARG A 134 7.20 13.11 1.62
N VAL A 135 8.43 12.70 1.93
CA VAL A 135 8.79 11.40 2.55
C VAL A 135 9.56 11.61 3.85
#